data_AF-A0A0L0UYC8-F1
#
_entry.id   AF-A0A0L0UYC8-F1
#
_cell.length_a   1.000
_cell.length_b   1.000
_cell.length_c   1.000
_cell.angle_alpha   90.00
_cell.angle_beta   90.00
_cell.angle_gamma   90.00
#
_symmetry.space_group_name_H-M   'P 1'
#
loop_
_entity.id
_entity.type
_entity.pdbx_description
1 polymer ?
#
loop_
_entity_poly.entity_id
_entity_poly.type
_entity_poly.pdbx_seq_one_letter_code
_entity_poly.pdbx_strand_id
1 'polypeptide(L)'
;MTLLVIGSPPSYCDKCVGEAHICSMSFLGRRIGLSIYASLDRYLPSLSIFMLIDLKCDSYGSVLFAELLGISPEILLTPTARYTLPFLVLNPHSTTIDEIAKAKDGTVPAILIAQGSEILTELFFRSTPKELKKGAEIFHRLLNSGRENSSDPNQEPIQIIGNEADRARGPERVKAALRKVLMLKKSLADWNEIPSDKQIQAELGNNILPILSYMNGSLQDLRGKITMAEKMKVMHGLGNLIYLADSGVSSYAPQIMTSLQASLVIPVLRSSTLQNWDIFVKVTPVTDLMPFIGQITTAVVSV
;
A
#
# COMPACT_ATOMS: atom_id res chain seq x y z
N MET A 1 0.19 0.56 28.05
CA MET A 1 1.00 0.55 29.28
C MET A 1 1.76 -0.77 29.44
N THR A 2 1.15 -1.93 29.15
CA THR A 2 1.77 -3.27 29.32
C THR A 2 2.95 -3.57 28.38
N LEU A 3 2.95 -3.04 27.15
CA LEU A 3 4.07 -3.22 26.20
C LEU A 3 5.29 -2.34 26.51
N LEU A 4 5.11 -1.27 27.28
CA LEU A 4 6.18 -0.32 27.64
C LEU A 4 7.17 -0.91 28.66
N VAL A 5 6.79 -1.98 29.37
CA VAL A 5 7.65 -2.66 30.35
C VAL A 5 8.63 -3.62 29.68
N ILE A 6 8.33 -4.11 28.47
CA ILE A 6 9.16 -5.10 27.75
C ILE A 6 10.37 -4.45 27.05
N GLY A 7 10.34 -3.13 26.84
CA GLY A 7 11.35 -2.39 26.07
C GLY A 7 12.46 -1.72 26.88
N SER A 8 12.45 -1.79 28.21
CA SER A 8 13.45 -1.13 29.06
C SER A 8 14.70 -1.98 29.25
N PRO A 9 15.91 -1.40 29.33
CA PRO A 9 17.14 -2.15 29.63
C PRO A 9 16.99 -2.84 31.00
N PRO A 10 17.31 -4.13 31.13
CA PRO A 10 16.83 -4.91 32.26
C PRO A 10 17.58 -4.57 33.54
N SER A 11 16.86 -4.11 34.55
CA SER A 11 17.16 -4.48 35.93
C SER A 11 16.63 -5.89 36.19
N TYR A 12 17.20 -6.64 37.15
CA TYR A 12 16.83 -8.04 37.42
C TYR A 12 15.31 -8.23 37.69
N CYS A 13 14.62 -7.19 38.16
CA CYS A 13 13.17 -7.18 38.38
C CYS A 13 12.35 -7.18 37.08
N ASP A 14 12.81 -6.50 36.03
CA ASP A 14 12.03 -6.32 34.80
C ASP A 14 11.95 -7.63 33.99
N LYS A 15 12.96 -8.49 34.10
CA LYS A 15 12.96 -9.83 33.50
C LYS A 15 11.85 -10.72 34.05
N CYS A 16 11.70 -10.77 35.38
CA CYS A 16 10.67 -11.57 36.03
C CYS A 16 9.25 -11.08 35.68
N VAL A 17 9.07 -9.76 35.53
CA VAL A 17 7.79 -9.17 35.12
C VAL A 17 7.47 -9.53 33.66
N GLY A 18 8.47 -9.45 32.76
CA GLY A 18 8.33 -9.87 31.36
C GLY A 18 7.91 -11.34 31.23
N GLU A 19 8.60 -12.24 31.91
CA GLU A 19 8.30 -13.69 31.90
C GLU A 19 6.91 -14.00 32.46
N ALA A 20 6.48 -13.31 33.52
CA ALA A 20 5.15 -13.47 34.10
C ALA A 20 4.03 -13.05 33.12
N HIS A 21 4.25 -12.00 32.32
CA HIS A 21 3.31 -11.56 31.30
C HIS A 21 3.22 -12.54 30.12
N ILE A 22 4.36 -13.07 29.66
CA ILE A 22 4.40 -14.11 28.60
C ILE A 22 3.64 -15.36 29.06
N CYS A 23 3.85 -15.79 30.31
CA CYS A 23 3.15 -16.93 30.89
C CYS A 23 1.64 -16.69 31.00
N SER A 24 1.22 -15.48 31.40
CA SER A 24 -0.20 -15.11 31.50
C SER A 24 -0.90 -15.09 30.12
N MET A 25 -0.24 -14.56 29.09
CA MET A 25 -0.80 -14.53 27.73
C MET A 25 -0.86 -15.90 27.08
N SER A 26 0.14 -16.75 27.31
CA SER A 26 0.11 -18.13 26.82
C SER A 26 -0.97 -18.97 27.48
N PHE A 27 -1.22 -18.76 28.78
CA PHE A 27 -2.35 -19.35 29.49
C PHE A 27 -3.69 -18.88 28.92
N LEU A 28 -3.84 -17.57 28.64
CA LEU A 28 -5.04 -17.01 28.04
C LEU A 28 -5.29 -17.61 26.64
N GLY A 29 -4.25 -17.68 25.79
CA GLY A 29 -4.31 -18.27 24.45
C GLY A 29 -4.79 -19.73 24.47
N ARG A 30 -4.23 -20.54 25.38
CA ARG A 30 -4.66 -21.94 25.57
C ARG A 30 -6.13 -22.04 25.99
N ARG A 31 -6.62 -21.11 26.81
CA ARG A 31 -8.02 -21.11 27.29
C ARG A 31 -9.03 -20.71 26.21
N ILE A 32 -8.65 -19.84 25.29
CA ILE A 32 -9.50 -19.40 24.16
C ILE A 32 -9.33 -20.27 22.89
N GLY A 33 -8.40 -21.23 22.90
CA GLY A 33 -8.16 -22.14 21.77
C GLY A 33 -7.47 -21.48 20.57
N LEU A 34 -6.83 -20.32 20.75
CA LEU A 34 -6.11 -19.59 19.70
C LEU A 34 -4.63 -19.45 20.07
N SER A 35 -3.76 -19.42 19.06
CA SER A 35 -2.37 -19.03 19.29
C SER A 35 -2.29 -17.56 19.71
N ILE A 36 -1.23 -17.20 20.43
CA ILE A 36 -0.96 -15.80 20.80
C ILE A 36 -0.82 -14.96 19.53
N TYR A 37 -0.13 -15.51 18.51
CA TYR A 37 -0.03 -14.91 17.19
C TYR A 37 -1.40 -14.60 16.57
N ALA A 38 -2.31 -15.57 16.51
CA ALA A 38 -3.65 -15.38 15.97
C ALA A 38 -4.46 -14.35 16.77
N SER A 39 -4.23 -14.26 18.08
CA SER A 39 -4.88 -13.27 18.95
C SER A 39 -4.35 -11.85 18.75
N LEU A 40 -3.08 -11.71 18.37
CA LEU A 40 -2.41 -10.43 18.15
C LEU A 40 -2.35 -10.00 16.69
N ASP A 41 -2.79 -10.82 15.74
CA ASP A 41 -2.70 -10.57 14.30
C ASP A 41 -3.25 -9.19 13.91
N ARG A 42 -4.41 -8.80 14.45
CA ARG A 42 -5.02 -7.48 14.23
C ARG A 42 -4.12 -6.30 14.65
N TYR A 43 -3.24 -6.51 15.62
CA TYR A 43 -2.34 -5.50 16.16
C TYR A 43 -0.92 -5.59 15.61
N LEU A 44 -0.58 -6.64 14.85
CA LEU A 44 0.74 -6.82 14.24
C LEU A 44 1.23 -5.60 13.45
N PRO A 45 0.40 -4.86 12.69
CA PRO A 45 0.88 -3.67 11.99
C PRO A 45 1.48 -2.62 12.93
N SER A 46 0.82 -2.32 14.06
CA SER A 46 1.30 -1.33 15.02
C SER A 46 2.46 -1.86 15.86
N LEU A 47 2.40 -3.12 16.26
CA LEU A 47 3.42 -3.74 17.11
C LEU A 47 4.74 -3.92 16.35
N SER A 48 4.68 -4.35 15.10
CA SER A 48 5.88 -4.55 14.28
C SER A 48 6.64 -3.26 14.01
N ILE A 49 5.94 -2.15 13.77
CA ILE A 49 6.54 -0.80 13.62
C ILE A 49 7.27 -0.42 14.92
N PHE A 50 6.59 -0.50 16.06
CA PHE A 50 7.17 -0.17 17.37
C PHE A 50 8.42 -1.01 17.66
N MET A 51 8.37 -2.32 17.39
CA MET A 51 9.50 -3.20 17.66
C MET A 51 10.69 -2.97 16.74
N LEU A 52 10.45 -2.92 15.43
CA LEU A 52 11.54 -2.90 14.45
C LEU A 52 12.19 -1.52 14.35
N ILE A 53 11.45 -0.46 14.70
CA ILE A 53 11.91 0.93 14.58
C ILE A 53 12.27 1.50 15.95
N ASP A 54 11.37 1.45 16.93
CA ASP A 54 11.60 2.11 18.22
C ASP A 54 12.49 1.26 19.14
N LEU A 55 12.31 -0.06 19.14
CA LEU A 55 13.14 -0.97 19.94
C LEU A 55 14.43 -1.41 19.22
N LYS A 56 14.52 -1.25 17.89
CA LYS A 56 15.59 -1.78 17.02
C LYS A 56 15.57 -3.32 16.93
N CYS A 57 15.80 -3.81 15.70
CA CYS A 57 15.77 -5.22 15.33
C CYS A 57 16.64 -6.13 16.22
N ASP A 58 17.82 -5.65 16.61
CA ASP A 58 18.81 -6.41 17.41
C ASP A 58 18.62 -6.29 18.93
N SER A 59 17.55 -5.65 19.40
CA SER A 59 17.36 -5.47 20.84
C SER A 59 16.84 -6.71 21.54
N TYR A 60 17.14 -6.82 22.83
CA TYR A 60 16.55 -7.83 23.71
C TYR A 60 15.00 -7.84 23.67
N GLY A 61 14.37 -6.70 23.40
CA GLY A 61 12.92 -6.58 23.28
C GLY A 61 12.33 -7.26 22.03
N SER A 62 13.05 -7.31 20.91
CA SER A 62 12.58 -7.99 19.69
C SER A 62 12.58 -9.51 19.88
N VAL A 63 13.61 -10.03 20.56
CA VAL A 63 13.75 -11.46 20.92
C VAL A 63 12.62 -11.89 21.86
N LEU A 64 12.38 -11.15 22.93
CA LEU A 64 11.29 -11.44 23.88
C LEU A 64 9.91 -11.44 23.21
N PHE A 65 9.68 -10.55 22.25
CA PHE A 65 8.41 -10.51 21.55
C PHE A 65 8.28 -11.66 20.53
N ALA A 66 9.36 -12.04 19.85
CA ALA A 66 9.37 -13.22 19.00
C ALA A 66 9.08 -14.49 19.83
N GLU A 67 9.69 -14.61 21.01
CA GLU A 67 9.39 -15.67 22.00
C GLU A 67 7.93 -15.64 22.46
N LEU A 68 7.38 -14.45 22.75
CA LEU A 68 5.96 -14.29 23.11
C LEU A 68 5.04 -14.78 22.00
N LEU A 69 5.39 -14.54 20.73
CA LEU A 69 4.62 -15.01 19.59
C LEU A 69 4.86 -16.49 19.27
N GLY A 70 5.89 -17.11 19.86
CA GLY A 70 6.29 -18.48 19.60
C GLY A 70 6.91 -18.68 18.21
N ILE A 71 7.52 -17.63 17.63
CA ILE A 71 8.17 -17.67 16.32
C ILE A 71 9.59 -17.11 16.43
N SER A 72 10.48 -17.43 15.50
CA SER A 72 11.80 -16.78 15.46
C SER A 72 11.69 -15.32 15.00
N PRO A 73 12.63 -14.44 15.38
CA PRO A 73 12.68 -13.06 14.87
C PRO A 73 12.70 -13.01 13.34
N GLU A 74 13.42 -13.93 12.70
CA GLU A 74 13.49 -14.06 11.23
C GLU A 74 12.12 -14.36 10.60
N ILE A 75 11.35 -15.26 11.20
CA ILE A 75 9.99 -15.60 10.76
C ILE A 75 9.04 -14.41 10.95
N LEU A 76 9.30 -13.52 11.92
CA LEU A 76 8.50 -12.31 12.13
C LEU A 76 8.74 -11.25 11.03
N LEU A 77 9.95 -11.18 10.47
CA LEU A 77 10.31 -10.16 9.46
C LEU A 77 9.49 -10.29 8.18
N THR A 78 9.33 -11.51 7.67
CA THR A 78 8.62 -11.77 6.40
C THR A 78 7.16 -11.27 6.36
N PRO A 79 6.28 -11.65 7.32
CA PRO A 79 4.89 -11.22 7.34
C PRO A 79 4.71 -9.74 7.72
N THR A 80 5.66 -9.17 8.46
CA THR A 80 5.60 -7.77 8.94
C THR A 80 6.25 -6.77 8.00
N ALA A 81 7.11 -7.21 7.07
CA ALA A 81 7.82 -6.37 6.10
C ALA A 81 6.89 -5.40 5.36
N ARG A 82 5.67 -5.83 5.00
CA ARG A 82 4.68 -4.97 4.32
C ARG A 82 4.26 -3.74 5.13
N TYR A 83 4.41 -3.77 6.45
CA TYR A 83 4.07 -2.68 7.35
C TYR A 83 5.31 -1.90 7.80
N THR A 84 6.48 -2.53 7.86
CA THR A 84 7.70 -1.94 8.44
C THR A 84 8.68 -1.40 7.40
N LEU A 85 8.81 -2.06 6.25
CA LEU A 85 9.71 -1.66 5.18
C LEU A 85 9.46 -0.22 4.69
N PRO A 86 8.20 0.27 4.54
CA PRO A 86 7.95 1.66 4.19
C PRO A 86 8.58 2.68 5.16
N PHE A 87 8.60 2.38 6.45
CA PHE A 87 9.19 3.26 7.45
C PHE A 87 10.72 3.14 7.52
N LEU A 88 11.26 1.94 7.31
CA LEU A 88 12.70 1.70 7.28
C LEU A 88 13.36 2.41 6.09
N VAL A 89 12.67 2.55 4.95
CA VAL A 89 13.15 3.34 3.81
C VAL A 89 13.21 4.84 4.14
N LEU A 90 12.26 5.34 4.94
CA LEU A 90 12.20 6.75 5.34
C LEU A 90 13.26 7.11 6.41
N ASN A 91 13.52 6.18 7.33
CA ASN A 91 14.54 6.30 8.37
C ASN A 91 15.53 5.13 8.22
N PRO A 92 16.59 5.30 7.40
CA PRO A 92 17.44 4.19 6.99
C PRO A 92 18.20 3.60 8.18
N HIS A 93 17.71 2.45 8.63
CA HIS A 93 18.49 1.47 9.40
C HIS A 93 18.86 0.36 8.42
N SER A 94 20.00 0.51 7.73
CA SER A 94 20.39 -0.35 6.60
C SER A 94 20.48 -1.84 6.99
N THR A 95 20.87 -2.14 8.23
CA THR A 95 21.01 -3.50 8.74
C THR A 95 19.69 -4.27 8.76
N THR A 96 18.59 -3.63 9.19
CA THR A 96 17.27 -4.26 9.25
C THR A 96 16.69 -4.54 7.86
N ILE A 97 16.97 -3.68 6.88
CA ILE A 97 16.52 -3.89 5.49
C ILE A 97 17.23 -5.11 4.89
N ASP A 98 18.53 -5.26 5.15
CA ASP A 98 19.32 -6.42 4.72
C ASP A 98 18.86 -7.72 5.41
N GLU A 99 18.47 -7.67 6.69
CA GLU A 99 17.91 -8.80 7.42
C GLU A 99 16.56 -9.24 6.86
N ILE A 100 15.66 -8.29 6.55
CA ILE A 100 14.39 -8.59 5.86
C ILE A 100 14.69 -9.22 4.50
N ALA A 101 15.74 -8.77 3.82
CA ALA A 101 16.13 -9.33 2.53
C ALA A 101 16.60 -10.78 2.61
N LYS A 102 17.47 -11.08 3.58
CA LYS A 102 17.92 -12.43 3.89
C LYS A 102 16.76 -13.34 4.31
N ALA A 103 15.87 -12.87 5.17
CA ALA A 103 14.72 -13.65 5.65
C ALA A 103 13.71 -14.02 4.55
N LYS A 104 13.73 -13.32 3.41
CA LYS A 104 12.89 -13.57 2.24
C LYS A 104 13.64 -14.27 1.08
N ASP A 105 14.88 -14.71 1.30
CA ASP A 105 15.75 -15.27 0.27
C ASP A 105 15.87 -14.36 -0.97
N GLY A 106 15.92 -13.04 -0.75
CA GLY A 106 15.89 -12.03 -1.81
C GLY A 106 16.99 -10.98 -1.68
N THR A 107 17.10 -10.12 -2.70
CA THR A 107 17.95 -8.92 -2.64
C THR A 107 17.13 -7.71 -2.20
N VAL A 108 17.80 -6.70 -1.63
CA VAL A 108 17.15 -5.44 -1.24
C VAL A 108 16.38 -4.82 -2.42
N PRO A 109 16.95 -4.67 -3.64
CA PRO A 109 16.20 -4.19 -4.79
C PRO A 109 14.95 -5.02 -5.10
N ALA A 110 15.04 -6.35 -5.07
CA ALA A 110 13.91 -7.22 -5.39
C ALA A 110 12.73 -7.02 -4.42
N ILE A 111 13.01 -6.83 -3.13
CA ILE A 111 11.98 -6.66 -2.10
C ILE A 111 11.41 -5.25 -2.12
N LEU A 112 12.22 -4.24 -2.42
CA LEU A 112 11.77 -2.87 -2.64
C LEU A 112 10.86 -2.77 -3.85
N ILE A 113 11.15 -3.48 -4.94
CA ILE A 113 10.26 -3.56 -6.12
C ILE A 113 8.96 -4.28 -5.73
N ALA A 114 9.07 -5.44 -5.06
CA ALA A 114 7.90 -6.24 -4.68
C ALA A 114 6.93 -5.52 -3.72
N GLN A 115 7.44 -4.59 -2.90
CA GLN A 115 6.64 -3.81 -1.94
C GLN A 115 6.63 -2.30 -2.27
N GLY A 116 6.96 -1.95 -3.52
CA GLY A 116 7.15 -0.56 -3.93
C GLY A 116 5.90 0.29 -3.72
N SER A 117 4.71 -0.30 -3.94
CA SER A 117 3.44 0.39 -3.72
C SER A 117 3.23 0.84 -2.28
N GLU A 118 3.50 -0.03 -1.31
CA GLU A 118 3.32 0.26 0.12
C GLU A 118 4.35 1.27 0.61
N ILE A 119 5.58 1.18 0.10
CA ILE A 119 6.67 2.11 0.40
C ILE A 119 6.34 3.51 -0.10
N LEU A 120 5.98 3.63 -1.38
CA LEU A 120 5.68 4.91 -2.01
C LEU A 120 4.41 5.54 -1.46
N THR A 121 3.40 4.73 -1.16
CA THR A 121 2.21 5.19 -0.43
C THR A 121 2.60 5.85 0.90
N GLU A 122 3.45 5.20 1.70
CA GLU A 122 3.86 5.76 2.99
C GLU A 122 4.67 7.05 2.83
N LEU A 123 5.62 7.08 1.89
CA LEU A 123 6.37 8.27 1.46
C LEU A 123 5.43 9.41 1.06
N PHE A 124 4.38 9.13 0.30
CA PHE A 124 3.47 10.15 -0.20
C PHE A 124 2.49 10.65 0.86
N PHE A 125 2.06 9.83 1.82
CA PHE A 125 1.02 10.26 2.77
C PHE A 125 1.58 10.79 4.09
N ARG A 126 2.80 10.44 4.48
CA ARG A 126 3.37 10.88 5.76
C ARG A 126 4.48 11.92 5.64
N SER A 127 5.10 12.06 4.47
CA SER A 127 6.26 12.93 4.33
C SER A 127 5.90 14.35 3.90
N THR A 128 6.53 15.32 4.57
CA THR A 128 6.69 16.69 4.08
C THR A 128 7.47 16.69 2.75
N PRO A 129 7.42 17.76 1.93
CA PRO A 129 8.18 17.81 0.68
C PRO A 129 9.69 17.53 0.85
N LYS A 130 10.28 17.96 1.97
CA LYS A 130 11.70 17.72 2.31
C LYS A 130 11.97 16.24 2.61
N GLU A 131 11.12 15.62 3.43
CA GLU A 131 11.22 14.19 3.76
C GLU A 131 10.93 13.31 2.54
N LEU A 132 10.01 13.73 1.67
CA LEU A 132 9.70 13.04 0.43
C LEU A 132 10.93 13.01 -0.48
N LYS A 133 11.60 14.14 -0.66
CA LYS A 133 12.84 14.23 -1.44
C LYS A 133 13.92 13.31 -0.88
N LYS A 134 14.19 13.42 0.42
CA LYS A 134 15.18 12.59 1.12
C LYS A 134 14.85 11.10 1.01
N GLY A 135 13.58 10.73 1.21
CA GLY A 135 13.12 9.37 1.13
C GLY A 135 13.17 8.80 -0.30
N ALA A 136 12.85 9.61 -1.31
CA ALA A 136 13.02 9.26 -2.72
C ALA A 136 14.49 9.02 -3.09
N GLU A 137 15.39 9.90 -2.62
CA GLU A 137 16.84 9.74 -2.77
C GLU A 137 17.35 8.43 -2.15
N ILE A 138 16.83 8.08 -0.96
CA ILE A 138 17.19 6.82 -0.29
C ILE A 138 16.62 5.63 -1.05
N PHE A 139 15.34 5.68 -1.45
CA PHE A 139 14.69 4.62 -2.21
C PHE A 139 15.41 4.35 -3.54
N HIS A 140 15.72 5.38 -4.32
CA HIS A 140 16.51 5.26 -5.55
C HIS A 140 17.91 4.68 -5.31
N ARG A 141 18.57 5.09 -4.22
CA ARG A 141 19.89 4.56 -3.86
C ARG A 141 19.83 3.08 -3.49
N LEU A 142 18.81 2.66 -2.74
CA LEU A 142 18.62 1.27 -2.33
C LEU A 142 18.14 0.37 -3.48
N LEU A 143 17.37 0.89 -4.43
CA LEU A 143 17.03 0.16 -5.66
C LEU A 143 18.25 -0.08 -6.54
N ASN A 144 19.18 0.87 -6.55
CA ASN A 144 20.41 0.80 -7.35
C ASN A 144 21.60 0.22 -6.59
N SER A 145 21.44 -0.19 -5.32
CA SER A 145 22.52 -0.83 -4.57
C SER A 145 22.83 -2.19 -5.22
N GLY A 146 23.99 -2.29 -5.84
CA GLY A 146 24.42 -3.48 -6.59
C GLY A 146 24.23 -3.42 -8.11
N ARG A 147 23.73 -2.30 -8.67
CA ARG A 147 23.76 -2.04 -10.13
C ARG A 147 24.76 -0.93 -10.44
N GLU A 148 26.01 -1.31 -10.71
CA GLU A 148 26.93 -0.40 -11.40
C GLU A 148 26.49 -0.29 -12.87
N ASN A 149 26.02 0.90 -13.27
CA ASN A 149 25.90 1.33 -14.67
C ASN A 149 24.97 0.54 -15.61
N SER A 150 23.69 0.38 -15.27
CA SER A 150 22.68 -0.01 -16.28
C SER A 150 21.50 0.97 -16.33
N SER A 151 21.34 1.55 -17.50
CA SER A 151 20.41 2.62 -17.87
C SER A 151 18.92 2.32 -17.66
N ASP A 152 18.21 3.43 -17.51
CA ASP A 152 16.78 3.70 -17.66
C ASP A 152 15.87 3.53 -16.42
N PRO A 153 15.72 4.58 -15.58
CA PRO A 153 14.88 4.60 -14.38
C PRO A 153 13.36 4.73 -14.66
N ASN A 154 12.91 4.66 -15.91
CA ASN A 154 11.56 5.08 -16.30
C ASN A 154 10.47 4.00 -16.33
N GLN A 155 10.76 2.70 -16.11
CA GLN A 155 9.74 1.66 -16.30
C GLN A 155 8.89 1.30 -15.08
N GLU A 156 9.26 1.73 -13.87
CA GLU A 156 8.63 1.23 -12.65
C GLU A 156 7.49 2.09 -12.03
N PRO A 157 7.29 3.40 -12.32
CA PRO A 157 6.26 4.22 -11.65
C PRO A 157 4.78 3.85 -11.92
N ILE A 158 4.49 3.01 -12.92
CA ILE A 158 3.12 2.86 -13.47
C ILE A 158 2.29 1.83 -12.69
N GLN A 159 2.92 0.83 -12.06
CA GLN A 159 2.21 -0.13 -11.21
C GLN A 159 1.79 0.46 -9.85
N ILE A 160 2.42 1.57 -9.47
CA ILE A 160 2.30 2.21 -8.16
C ILE A 160 1.00 2.99 -8.01
N ILE A 161 0.52 3.64 -9.08
CA ILE A 161 -0.70 4.47 -9.04
C ILE A 161 -1.96 3.61 -8.83
N GLY A 162 -1.96 2.36 -9.30
CA GLY A 162 -3.08 1.42 -9.13
C GLY A 162 -3.36 1.05 -7.67
N ASN A 163 -2.31 0.90 -6.86
CA ASN A 163 -2.42 0.66 -5.41
C ASN A 163 -2.57 1.95 -4.59
N GLU A 164 -2.30 3.13 -5.15
CA GLU A 164 -2.39 4.42 -4.46
C GLU A 164 -3.79 5.05 -4.51
N ALA A 165 -4.58 4.75 -5.55
CA ALA A 165 -6.00 5.07 -5.59
C ALA A 165 -6.79 4.37 -4.45
N ASP A 166 -6.23 3.26 -3.92
CA ASP A 166 -6.78 2.38 -2.89
C ASP A 166 -6.95 3.02 -1.49
N ARG A 167 -6.08 3.97 -1.12
CA ARG A 167 -6.05 4.57 0.24
C ARG A 167 -6.53 6.01 0.31
N ALA A 168 -6.70 6.67 -0.83
CA ALA A 168 -7.13 8.04 -0.88
C ALA A 168 -8.64 8.13 -0.54
N ARG A 169 -8.96 8.66 0.65
CA ARG A 169 -10.31 9.15 0.98
C ARG A 169 -10.62 10.43 0.17
N GLY A 170 -10.78 10.29 -1.14
CA GLY A 170 -11.27 11.33 -2.05
C GLY A 170 -10.28 11.78 -3.14
N PRO A 171 -10.79 12.47 -4.17
CA PRO A 171 -10.07 12.81 -5.40
C PRO A 171 -8.87 13.74 -5.18
N GLU A 172 -8.95 14.68 -4.23
CA GLU A 172 -7.84 15.61 -3.92
C GLU A 172 -6.59 14.89 -3.39
N ARG A 173 -6.77 13.75 -2.70
CA ARG A 173 -5.65 12.94 -2.20
C ARG A 173 -4.99 12.15 -3.33
N VAL A 174 -5.76 11.64 -4.28
CA VAL A 174 -5.22 11.00 -5.49
C VAL A 174 -4.47 12.03 -6.34
N LYS A 175 -5.02 13.24 -6.49
CA LYS A 175 -4.34 14.36 -7.17
C LYS A 175 -3.03 14.74 -6.48
N ALA A 176 -3.01 14.79 -5.16
CA ALA A 176 -1.78 15.02 -4.39
C ALA A 176 -0.75 13.90 -4.56
N ALA A 177 -1.17 12.64 -4.57
CA ALA A 177 -0.28 11.50 -4.85
C ALA A 177 0.30 11.58 -6.27
N LEU A 178 -0.54 11.84 -7.28
CA LEU A 178 -0.10 12.05 -8.67
C LEU A 178 0.92 13.19 -8.81
N ARG A 179 0.73 14.32 -8.08
CA ARG A 179 1.74 15.38 -8.03
C ARG A 179 3.08 14.86 -7.50
N LYS A 180 3.06 14.05 -6.44
CA LYS A 180 4.28 13.49 -5.85
C LYS A 180 4.94 12.45 -6.77
N VAL A 181 4.18 11.63 -7.48
CA VAL A 181 4.69 10.73 -8.54
C VAL A 181 5.36 11.53 -9.65
N LEU A 182 4.76 12.63 -10.09
CA LEU A 182 5.36 13.52 -11.08
C LEU A 182 6.65 14.17 -10.58
N MET A 183 6.72 14.52 -9.28
CA MET A 183 7.95 15.02 -8.67
C MET A 183 9.04 13.94 -8.61
N LEU A 184 8.70 12.67 -8.39
CA LEU A 184 9.65 11.55 -8.48
C LEU A 184 10.16 11.33 -9.92
N LYS A 185 9.28 11.46 -10.92
CA LYS A 185 9.64 11.31 -12.34
C LYS A 185 10.54 12.44 -12.83
N LYS A 186 10.38 13.65 -12.29
CA LYS A 186 11.30 14.76 -12.56
C LYS A 186 12.66 14.41 -11.96
N SER A 187 13.73 14.77 -12.68
CA SER A 187 15.11 14.66 -12.18
C SER A 187 15.21 15.24 -10.77
N LEU A 188 16.02 14.63 -9.89
CA LEU A 188 16.27 15.12 -8.53
C LEU A 188 16.62 16.63 -8.47
N ALA A 189 17.14 17.19 -9.57
CA ALA A 189 17.46 18.59 -9.74
C ALA A 189 16.23 19.52 -9.82
N ASP A 190 15.08 19.06 -10.31
CA ASP A 190 13.91 19.89 -10.65
C ASP A 190 12.78 19.86 -9.60
N TRP A 191 13.08 19.36 -8.40
CA TRP A 191 12.11 19.14 -7.32
C TRP A 191 11.48 20.41 -6.73
N ASN A 192 12.00 21.59 -7.06
CA ASN A 192 11.47 22.86 -6.56
C ASN A 192 10.21 23.32 -7.31
N GLU A 193 9.93 22.75 -8.48
CA GLU A 193 8.74 23.09 -9.25
C GLU A 193 7.59 22.11 -8.97
N ILE A 194 6.57 22.60 -8.26
CA ILE A 194 5.33 21.87 -8.03
C ILE A 194 4.63 21.66 -9.38
N PRO A 195 4.31 20.40 -9.78
CA PRO A 195 3.61 20.13 -11.02
C PRO A 195 2.25 20.84 -11.09
N SER A 196 2.00 21.49 -12.22
CA SER A 196 0.72 22.15 -12.49
C SER A 196 -0.40 21.12 -12.75
N ASP A 197 -1.65 21.54 -12.58
CA ASP A 197 -2.81 20.69 -12.85
C ASP A 197 -2.88 20.19 -14.31
N LYS A 198 -2.38 20.97 -15.26
CA LYS A 198 -2.26 20.55 -16.67
C LYS A 198 -1.27 19.40 -16.85
N GLN A 199 -0.15 19.42 -16.13
CA GLN A 199 0.84 18.34 -16.18
C GLN A 199 0.28 17.06 -15.55
N ILE A 200 -0.51 17.18 -14.47
CA ILE A 200 -1.21 16.03 -13.87
C ILE A 200 -2.20 15.43 -14.85
N GLN A 201 -3.01 16.25 -15.51
CA GLN A 201 -3.98 15.76 -16.49
C GLN A 201 -3.29 15.08 -17.69
N ALA A 202 -2.20 15.65 -18.20
CA ALA A 202 -1.43 15.04 -19.29
C ALA A 202 -0.84 13.69 -18.88
N GLU A 203 -0.23 13.61 -17.69
CA GLU A 203 0.34 12.37 -17.19
C GLU A 203 -0.73 11.32 -16.92
N LEU A 204 -1.86 11.73 -16.34
CA LEU A 204 -2.99 10.85 -16.12
C LEU A 204 -3.52 10.32 -17.46
N GLY A 205 -3.71 11.17 -18.46
CA GLY A 205 -4.12 10.75 -19.81
C GLY A 205 -3.17 9.71 -20.43
N ASN A 206 -1.86 9.87 -20.25
CA ASN A 206 -0.87 8.94 -20.78
C ASN A 206 -0.84 7.58 -20.05
N ASN A 207 -1.24 7.52 -18.78
CA ASN A 207 -1.09 6.32 -17.93
C ASN A 207 -2.41 5.71 -17.43
N ILE A 208 -3.56 6.34 -17.67
CA ILE A 208 -4.86 5.91 -17.15
C ILE A 208 -5.26 4.52 -17.65
N LEU A 209 -4.96 4.18 -18.90
CA LEU A 209 -5.25 2.86 -19.48
C LEU A 209 -4.50 1.73 -18.74
N PRO A 210 -3.17 1.79 -18.58
CA PRO A 210 -2.43 0.85 -17.73
C PRO A 210 -3.00 0.73 -16.30
N ILE A 211 -3.36 1.85 -15.68
CA ILE A 211 -3.91 1.87 -14.32
C ILE A 211 -5.27 1.17 -14.28
N LEU A 212 -6.18 1.49 -15.20
CA LEU A 212 -7.49 0.85 -15.31
C LEU A 212 -7.37 -0.66 -15.57
N SER A 213 -6.44 -1.07 -16.42
CA SER A 213 -6.14 -2.48 -16.68
C SER A 213 -5.63 -3.20 -15.42
N TYR A 214 -4.78 -2.54 -14.62
CA TYR A 214 -4.33 -3.07 -13.35
C TYR A 214 -5.50 -3.25 -12.37
N MET A 215 -6.31 -2.21 -12.17
CA MET A 215 -7.44 -2.22 -11.24
C MET A 215 -8.48 -3.28 -11.61
N ASN A 216 -8.83 -3.37 -12.90
CA ASN A 216 -9.75 -4.40 -13.39
C ASN A 216 -9.16 -5.81 -13.17
N GLY A 217 -7.87 -5.99 -13.44
CA GLY A 217 -7.17 -7.24 -13.17
C GLY A 217 -7.21 -7.65 -11.70
N SER A 218 -7.07 -6.70 -10.77
CA SER A 218 -7.17 -6.93 -9.33
C SER A 218 -8.59 -7.30 -8.89
N LEU A 219 -9.62 -6.63 -9.44
CA LEU A 219 -11.02 -6.94 -9.13
C LEU A 219 -11.42 -8.37 -9.59
N GLN A 220 -10.90 -8.77 -10.74
CA GLN A 220 -11.17 -10.07 -11.38
C GLN A 220 -10.22 -11.20 -10.93
N ASP A 221 -9.34 -10.95 -9.95
CA ASP A 221 -8.31 -11.90 -9.49
C ASP A 221 -7.37 -12.41 -10.60
N LEU A 222 -7.27 -11.71 -11.73
CA LEU A 222 -6.42 -12.09 -12.87
C LEU A 222 -4.92 -11.98 -12.57
N ARG A 223 -4.57 -11.27 -11.49
CA ARG A 223 -3.20 -11.02 -11.04
C ARG A 223 -2.88 -11.68 -9.69
N GLY A 224 -3.76 -12.55 -9.21
CA GLY A 224 -3.69 -13.18 -7.89
C GLY A 224 -4.93 -12.90 -7.06
N LYS A 225 -5.22 -13.78 -6.10
CA LYS A 225 -6.38 -13.63 -5.21
C LYS A 225 -6.11 -12.55 -4.18
N ILE A 226 -6.93 -11.51 -4.17
CA ILE A 226 -6.92 -10.48 -3.14
C ILE A 226 -8.14 -10.62 -2.23
N THR A 227 -8.04 -10.07 -1.02
CA THR A 227 -9.12 -10.10 -0.03
C THR A 227 -10.30 -9.23 -0.48
N MET A 228 -11.51 -9.52 0.01
CA MET A 228 -12.68 -8.70 -0.32
C MET A 228 -12.54 -7.25 0.17
N ALA A 229 -11.83 -7.05 1.29
CA ALA A 229 -11.51 -5.72 1.80
C ALA A 229 -10.62 -4.94 0.82
N GLU A 230 -9.66 -5.60 0.15
CA GLU A 230 -8.84 -4.99 -0.89
C GLU A 230 -9.67 -4.70 -2.15
N LYS A 231 -10.55 -5.60 -2.58
CA LYS A 231 -11.46 -5.33 -3.72
C LYS A 231 -12.33 -4.10 -3.50
N MET A 232 -12.86 -3.90 -2.29
CA MET A 232 -13.64 -2.70 -1.95
C MET A 232 -12.82 -1.42 -2.08
N LYS A 233 -11.54 -1.45 -1.69
CA LYS A 233 -10.67 -0.28 -1.79
C LYS A 233 -10.27 0.01 -3.24
N VAL A 234 -9.99 -1.02 -4.05
CA VAL A 234 -9.76 -0.88 -5.49
C VAL A 234 -10.99 -0.23 -6.16
N MET A 235 -12.21 -0.62 -5.75
CA MET A 235 -13.41 0.05 -6.21
C MET A 235 -13.46 1.52 -5.82
N HIS A 236 -13.21 1.89 -4.57
CA HIS A 236 -13.18 3.32 -4.20
C HIS A 236 -12.12 4.11 -4.99
N GLY A 237 -10.95 3.50 -5.23
CA GLY A 237 -9.92 4.09 -6.07
C GLY A 237 -10.38 4.34 -7.50
N LEU A 238 -11.14 3.42 -8.08
CA LEU A 238 -11.69 3.56 -9.42
C LEU A 238 -12.62 4.77 -9.51
N GLY A 239 -13.46 5.00 -8.51
CA GLY A 239 -14.33 6.18 -8.43
C GLY A 239 -13.54 7.50 -8.41
N ASN A 240 -12.47 7.56 -7.62
CA ASN A 240 -11.58 8.74 -7.59
C ASN A 240 -10.90 8.98 -8.94
N LEU A 241 -10.50 7.92 -9.63
CA LEU A 241 -9.84 8.00 -10.94
C LEU A 241 -10.80 8.51 -12.02
N ILE A 242 -12.04 8.00 -12.03
CA ILE A 242 -13.12 8.46 -12.93
C ILE A 242 -13.38 9.95 -12.72
N TYR A 243 -13.48 10.39 -11.46
CA TYR A 243 -13.70 11.80 -11.13
C TYR A 243 -12.55 12.70 -11.61
N LEU A 244 -11.29 12.29 -11.41
CA LEU A 244 -10.13 13.08 -11.82
C LEU A 244 -9.93 13.15 -13.34
N ALA A 245 -10.44 12.16 -14.07
CA ALA A 245 -10.32 12.11 -15.52
C ALA A 245 -11.29 13.06 -16.25
N ASP A 246 -12.26 13.66 -15.56
CA ASP A 246 -13.28 14.70 -15.92
C ASP A 246 -13.49 15.06 -17.40
N SER A 247 -12.44 15.35 -18.19
CA SER A 247 -12.53 15.72 -19.62
C SER A 247 -12.03 14.66 -20.63
N GLY A 248 -11.46 13.54 -20.17
CA GLY A 248 -10.89 12.48 -21.02
C GLY A 248 -11.56 11.11 -20.84
N VAL A 249 -12.65 11.02 -20.06
CA VAL A 249 -13.30 9.74 -19.73
C VAL A 249 -13.77 8.98 -20.98
N SER A 250 -14.15 9.70 -22.03
CA SER A 250 -14.69 9.15 -23.28
C SER A 250 -13.81 8.07 -23.92
N SER A 251 -12.49 8.26 -23.95
CA SER A 251 -11.54 7.30 -24.54
C SER A 251 -11.36 6.03 -23.71
N TYR A 252 -11.78 6.05 -22.45
CA TYR A 252 -11.59 4.96 -21.48
C TYR A 252 -12.92 4.41 -20.94
N ALA A 253 -14.05 4.99 -21.33
CA ALA A 253 -15.40 4.61 -20.97
C ALA A 253 -15.68 3.10 -21.11
N PRO A 254 -15.24 2.40 -22.19
CA PRO A 254 -15.45 0.95 -22.30
C PRO A 254 -14.75 0.15 -21.19
N GLN A 255 -13.53 0.53 -20.78
CA GLN A 255 -12.79 -0.18 -19.74
C GLN A 255 -13.36 0.10 -18.35
N ILE A 256 -13.78 1.34 -18.10
CA ILE A 256 -14.49 1.71 -16.87
C ILE A 256 -15.80 0.91 -16.78
N MET A 257 -16.61 0.90 -17.85
CA MET A 257 -17.86 0.14 -17.90
C MET A 257 -17.64 -1.35 -17.65
N THR A 258 -16.62 -1.95 -18.28
CA THR A 258 -16.27 -3.36 -18.08
C THR A 258 -15.94 -3.65 -16.61
N SER A 259 -15.17 -2.77 -15.96
CA SER A 259 -14.80 -2.91 -14.54
C SER A 259 -16.01 -2.80 -13.62
N LEU A 260 -16.93 -1.87 -13.90
CA LEU A 260 -18.17 -1.68 -13.15
C LEU A 260 -19.11 -2.87 -13.31
N GLN A 261 -19.35 -3.32 -14.54
CA GLN A 261 -20.21 -4.47 -14.82
C GLN A 261 -19.71 -5.74 -14.13
N ALA A 262 -18.41 -6.02 -14.26
CA ALA A 262 -17.82 -7.21 -13.68
C ALA A 262 -17.79 -7.16 -12.14
N SER A 263 -17.72 -5.97 -11.54
CA SER A 263 -17.79 -5.78 -10.08
C SER A 263 -19.21 -5.89 -9.52
N LEU A 264 -20.23 -5.55 -10.31
CA LEU A 264 -21.64 -5.60 -9.88
C LEU A 264 -22.12 -7.02 -9.56
N VAL A 265 -21.57 -8.02 -10.23
CA VAL A 265 -21.86 -9.44 -10.00
C VAL A 265 -21.43 -9.86 -8.57
N ILE A 266 -20.46 -9.17 -7.97
CA ILE A 266 -19.93 -9.44 -6.64
C ILE A 266 -20.81 -8.74 -5.59
N PRO A 267 -21.60 -9.48 -4.76
CA PRO A 267 -22.61 -8.87 -3.88
C PRO A 267 -22.08 -7.79 -2.94
N VAL A 268 -20.89 -8.00 -2.37
CA VAL A 268 -20.27 -7.08 -1.41
C VAL A 268 -19.80 -5.77 -2.08
N LEU A 269 -19.52 -5.78 -3.38
CA LEU A 269 -19.04 -4.61 -4.11
C LEU A 269 -20.17 -3.77 -4.73
N ARG A 270 -21.42 -4.25 -4.75
CA ARG A 270 -22.54 -3.59 -5.43
C ARG A 270 -22.72 -2.13 -5.02
N SER A 271 -22.72 -1.86 -3.71
CA SER A 271 -22.91 -0.49 -3.21
C SER A 271 -21.82 0.47 -3.72
N SER A 272 -20.54 0.11 -3.55
CA SER A 272 -19.41 0.90 -4.07
C SER A 272 -19.42 0.99 -5.60
N THR A 273 -19.88 -0.06 -6.29
CA THR A 273 -19.99 -0.08 -7.76
C THR A 273 -21.04 0.91 -8.25
N LEU A 274 -22.23 0.91 -7.64
CA LEU A 274 -23.30 1.85 -7.99
C LEU A 274 -22.89 3.30 -7.73
N GLN A 275 -22.19 3.58 -6.62
CA GLN A 275 -21.64 4.90 -6.33
C GLN A 275 -20.66 5.37 -7.42
N ASN A 276 -19.74 4.50 -7.84
CA ASN A 276 -18.83 4.82 -8.94
C ASN A 276 -19.55 4.99 -10.27
N TRP A 277 -20.67 4.28 -10.47
CA TRP A 277 -21.48 4.46 -11.67
C TRP A 277 -22.17 5.80 -11.72
N ASP A 278 -22.71 6.27 -10.60
CA ASP A 278 -23.27 7.61 -10.48
C ASP A 278 -22.22 8.69 -10.81
N ILE A 279 -20.99 8.52 -10.30
CA ILE A 279 -19.87 9.39 -10.69
C ILE A 279 -19.62 9.31 -12.20
N PHE A 280 -19.49 8.11 -12.75
CA PHE A 280 -19.23 7.89 -14.18
C PHE A 280 -20.29 8.53 -15.08
N VAL A 281 -21.57 8.38 -14.76
CA VAL A 281 -22.68 8.98 -15.52
C VAL A 281 -22.65 10.51 -15.44
N LYS A 282 -22.22 11.08 -14.30
CA LYS A 282 -22.12 12.54 -14.13
C LYS A 282 -20.96 13.17 -14.90
N VAL A 283 -19.83 12.47 -15.02
CA VAL A 283 -18.62 13.02 -15.67
C VAL A 283 -18.51 12.66 -17.15
N THR A 284 -19.27 11.69 -17.63
CA THR A 284 -19.19 11.22 -19.02
C THR A 284 -20.23 11.95 -19.89
N PRO A 285 -19.83 12.53 -21.04
CA PRO A 285 -20.78 13.12 -21.98
C PRO A 285 -21.83 12.10 -22.43
N VAL A 286 -23.07 12.57 -22.63
CA VAL A 286 -24.20 11.69 -23.02
C VAL A 286 -23.91 10.91 -24.31
N THR A 287 -23.21 11.52 -25.27
CA THR A 287 -22.80 10.88 -26.53
C THR A 287 -21.97 9.61 -26.32
N ASP A 288 -21.15 9.60 -25.27
CA ASP A 288 -20.24 8.51 -24.95
C ASP A 288 -20.86 7.48 -24.01
N LEU A 289 -21.96 7.86 -23.34
CA LEU A 289 -22.80 6.95 -22.54
C LEU A 289 -23.78 6.14 -23.39
N MET A 290 -24.23 6.68 -24.53
CA MET A 290 -25.22 6.06 -25.41
C MET A 290 -24.95 4.58 -25.73
N PRO A 291 -23.71 4.16 -26.06
CA PRO A 291 -23.41 2.76 -26.35
C PRO A 291 -23.64 1.81 -25.18
N PHE A 292 -23.65 2.32 -23.95
CA PHE A 292 -23.74 1.52 -22.73
C PHE A 292 -25.11 1.60 -22.05
N ILE A 293 -26.06 2.38 -22.58
CA ILE A 293 -27.32 2.69 -21.90
C ILE A 293 -28.10 1.42 -21.55
N GLY A 294 -28.14 0.43 -22.45
CA GLY A 294 -28.80 -0.85 -22.19
C GLY A 294 -28.12 -1.67 -21.08
N GLN A 295 -26.79 -1.62 -21.00
CA GLN A 295 -26.04 -2.29 -19.93
C GLN A 295 -26.26 -1.60 -18.58
N ILE A 296 -26.30 -0.26 -18.56
CA ILE A 296 -26.61 0.53 -17.37
C ILE A 296 -28.03 0.24 -16.89
N THR A 297 -29.02 0.24 -17.79
CA THR A 297 -30.42 -0.07 -17.43
C THR A 297 -30.56 -1.49 -16.89
N THR A 298 -29.96 -2.47 -17.55
CA THR A 298 -29.99 -3.88 -17.10
C THR A 298 -29.42 -4.01 -15.70
N ALA A 299 -28.31 -3.34 -15.44
CA ALA A 299 -27.65 -3.38 -14.15
C ALA A 299 -28.45 -2.74 -13.02
N VAL A 300 -29.14 -1.61 -13.26
CA VAL A 300 -30.01 -0.99 -12.25
C VAL A 300 -31.21 -1.88 -11.91
N VAL A 301 -31.72 -2.62 -12.90
CA VAL A 301 -32.88 -3.52 -12.70
C VAL A 301 -32.49 -4.84 -12.04
N SER A 302 -31.22 -5.26 -12.12
CA SER A 302 -30.75 -6.56 -11.64
C SER A 302 -30.13 -6.54 -10.24
N VAL A 303 -29.95 -5.36 -9.65
CA VAL A 303 -29.43 -5.17 -8.27
C VAL A 303 -30.57 -5.07 -7.28
#